data_AF-A0A1M5QGD5-F1
#
_entry.id   AF-A0A1M5QGD5-F1
#
_cell.length_a   1.000
_cell.length_b   1.000
_cell.length_c   1.000
_cell.angle_alpha   90.00
_cell.angle_beta   90.00
_cell.angle_gamma   90.00
#
_symmetry.space_group_name_H-M   'P 1'
#
loop_
_entity.id
_entity.type
_entity.pdbx_description
1 polymer ?
#
loop_
_entity_poly.entity_id
_entity_poly.type
_entity_poly.pdbx_seq_one_letter_code
_entity_poly.pdbx_strand_id
1 'polypeptide(L)'
;MDNTKTARSAIGALKTAAEELDEKAGYHAGRFWAENVAERGWLARLREVAGARGTTALDALRKAIDPNNELNDAKLAETCFGDDADDHDFSARYIESFVKGAGEFFEEIEPAIPF
;
A
#
# COMPACT_ATOMS: atom_id res chain seq x y z
N MET A 1 40.11 -16.00 7.77
CA MET A 1 38.70 -16.15 7.31
C MET A 1 37.92 -15.00 7.93
N ASP A 2 37.53 -14.03 7.11
CA ASP A 2 36.88 -12.78 7.56
C ASP A 2 35.40 -13.00 7.91
N ASN A 3 35.15 -13.49 9.13
CA ASN A 3 33.80 -13.69 9.66
C ASN A 3 32.93 -12.41 9.65
N THR A 4 33.55 -11.23 9.69
CA THR A 4 32.87 -9.92 9.66
C THR A 4 32.28 -9.58 8.29
N LYS A 5 32.91 -10.06 7.20
CA LYS A 5 32.40 -9.83 5.84
C LYS A 5 31.20 -10.71 5.55
N THR A 6 31.24 -11.97 5.98
CA THR A 6 30.13 -12.93 5.85
C THR A 6 28.89 -12.52 6.67
N ALA A 7 29.08 -12.01 7.90
CA ALA A 7 27.97 -11.54 8.72
C ALA A 7 27.25 -10.33 8.12
N ARG A 8 27.98 -9.36 7.56
CA ARG A 8 27.39 -8.18 6.89
C ARG A 8 26.61 -8.56 5.62
N SER A 9 27.14 -9.50 4.83
CA SER A 9 26.42 -10.01 3.65
C SER A 9 25.14 -10.76 4.03
N ALA A 10 25.16 -11.55 5.12
CA ALA A 10 23.97 -12.23 5.61
C ALA A 10 22.90 -11.24 6.13
N ILE A 11 23.31 -10.20 6.87
CA ILE A 11 22.39 -9.15 7.34
C ILE A 11 21.76 -8.39 6.16
N GLY A 12 22.55 -8.07 5.13
CA GLY A 12 22.04 -7.44 3.91
C GLY A 12 21.00 -8.28 3.20
N ALA A 13 21.27 -9.58 3.02
CA ALA A 13 20.34 -10.50 2.36
C ALA A 13 19.02 -10.68 3.16
N LEU A 14 19.10 -10.76 4.49
CA LEU A 14 17.92 -10.85 5.35
C LEU A 14 17.05 -9.60 5.27
N LYS A 15 17.68 -8.41 5.23
CA LYS A 15 16.96 -7.14 5.07
C LYS A 15 16.20 -7.09 3.74
N THR A 16 16.87 -7.45 2.65
CA THR A 16 16.24 -7.48 1.31
C THR A 16 15.09 -8.49 1.27
N ALA A 17 15.25 -9.68 1.86
CA ALA A 17 14.17 -10.66 1.91
C ALA A 17 12.95 -10.17 2.71
N ALA A 18 13.16 -9.43 3.81
CA ALA A 18 12.07 -8.82 4.57
C ALA A 18 11.34 -7.74 3.76
N GLU A 19 12.07 -6.88 3.05
CA GLU A 19 11.49 -5.84 2.19
C GLU A 19 10.68 -6.46 1.03
N GLU A 20 11.14 -7.56 0.44
CA GLU A 20 10.41 -8.28 -0.61
C GLU A 20 9.14 -8.97 -0.08
N LEU A 21 9.17 -9.47 1.15
CA LEU A 21 8.00 -10.06 1.80
C LEU A 21 6.95 -8.98 2.08
N ASP A 22 7.35 -7.84 2.63
CA ASP A 22 6.48 -6.69 2.84
C ASP A 22 5.89 -6.17 1.53
N GLU A 23 6.71 -6.13 0.47
CA GLU A 23 6.26 -5.71 -0.86
C GLU A 23 5.14 -6.63 -1.38
N LYS A 24 5.34 -7.94 -1.30
CA LYS A 24 4.34 -8.93 -1.75
C LYS A 24 3.09 -8.90 -0.88
N ALA A 25 3.25 -8.83 0.45
CA ALA A 25 2.15 -8.79 1.38
C ALA A 25 1.29 -7.53 1.15
N GLY A 26 1.93 -6.37 1.02
CA GLY A 26 1.27 -5.10 0.72
C GLY A 26 0.50 -5.18 -0.59
N TYR A 27 1.13 -5.68 -1.65
CA TYR A 27 0.49 -5.83 -2.95
C TYR A 27 -0.79 -6.68 -2.89
N HIS A 28 -0.71 -7.86 -2.28
CA HIS A 28 -1.86 -8.76 -2.17
C HIS A 28 -2.96 -8.17 -1.28
N ALA A 29 -2.61 -7.51 -0.18
CA ALA A 29 -3.56 -6.84 0.69
C ALA A 29 -4.28 -5.69 -0.03
N GLY A 30 -3.55 -4.86 -0.77
CA GLY A 30 -4.12 -3.76 -1.53
C GLY A 30 -5.05 -4.22 -2.64
N ARG A 31 -4.68 -5.31 -3.32
CA ARG A 31 -5.54 -5.94 -4.33
C ARG A 31 -6.82 -6.49 -3.71
N PHE A 32 -6.71 -7.23 -2.60
CA PHE A 32 -7.86 -7.77 -1.88
C PHE A 32 -8.79 -6.66 -1.37
N TRP A 33 -8.22 -5.59 -0.81
CA TRP A 33 -8.95 -4.40 -0.39
C TRP A 33 -9.71 -3.78 -1.55
N ALA A 34 -9.06 -3.58 -2.70
CA ALA A 34 -9.71 -3.01 -3.89
C ALA A 34 -10.85 -3.89 -4.44
N GLU A 35 -10.72 -5.21 -4.34
CA GLU A 35 -11.73 -6.16 -4.81
C GLU A 35 -12.93 -6.29 -3.88
N ASN A 36 -12.71 -6.23 -2.56
CA ASN A 36 -13.73 -6.64 -1.57
C ASN A 36 -14.23 -5.51 -0.67
N VAL A 37 -13.47 -4.43 -0.51
CA VAL A 37 -13.72 -3.39 0.50
C VAL A 37 -13.86 -2.02 -0.15
N ALA A 38 -12.95 -1.66 -1.04
CA ALA A 38 -12.87 -0.31 -1.58
C ALA A 38 -14.08 0.04 -2.44
N GLU A 39 -14.64 1.22 -2.20
CA GLU A 39 -15.63 1.76 -3.12
C GLU A 39 -14.96 2.19 -4.43
N ARG A 40 -15.67 2.03 -5.55
CA ARG A 40 -15.18 2.46 -6.87
C ARG A 40 -14.76 3.94 -6.87
N GLY A 41 -15.49 4.79 -6.15
CA GLY A 41 -15.15 6.21 -6.00
C GLY A 41 -13.83 6.45 -5.28
N TRP A 42 -13.45 5.58 -4.34
CA TRP A 42 -12.14 5.64 -3.68
C TRP A 42 -11.04 5.22 -4.65
N LEU A 43 -11.21 4.12 -5.38
CA LEU A 43 -10.22 3.65 -6.35
C LEU A 43 -9.96 4.66 -7.48
N ALA A 44 -11.02 5.28 -7.99
CA ALA A 44 -10.91 6.34 -8.99
C ALA A 44 -10.08 7.54 -8.48
N ARG A 45 -10.37 8.01 -7.26
CA ARG A 45 -9.59 9.10 -6.63
C ARG A 45 -8.17 8.67 -6.32
N LEU A 46 -7.97 7.44 -5.83
CA LEU A 46 -6.66 6.89 -5.50
C LEU A 46 -5.74 6.94 -6.72
N ARG A 47 -6.24 6.59 -7.90
CA ARG A 47 -5.52 6.71 -9.17
C ARG A 47 -5.11 8.15 -9.49
N GLU A 48 -5.99 9.12 -9.24
CA GLU A 48 -5.68 10.54 -9.49
C GLU A 48 -4.62 11.08 -8.51
N VAL A 49 -4.68 10.68 -7.24
CA VAL A 49 -3.80 11.23 -6.19
C VAL A 49 -2.47 10.48 -6.04
N ALA A 50 -2.42 9.17 -6.35
CA ALA A 50 -1.20 8.37 -6.26
C ALA A 50 -0.11 8.83 -7.24
N GLY A 51 -0.49 9.49 -8.35
CA GLY A 51 0.44 10.10 -9.31
C GLY A 51 0.93 11.51 -8.94
N ALA A 52 0.39 12.12 -7.88
CA ALA A 52 0.69 13.50 -7.52
C ALA A 52 2.06 13.60 -6.82
N ARG A 53 2.94 14.48 -7.33
CA ARG A 53 4.26 14.73 -6.73
C ARG A 53 4.14 15.17 -5.26
N GLY A 54 4.92 14.52 -4.40
CA GLY A 54 4.99 14.86 -2.97
C GLY A 54 3.86 14.29 -2.11
N THR A 55 3.02 13.41 -2.65
CA THR A 55 1.99 12.68 -1.88
C THR A 55 2.55 11.32 -1.48
N THR A 56 2.56 11.00 -0.18
CA THR A 56 2.93 9.66 0.28
C THR A 56 1.83 8.64 -0.05
N ALA A 57 2.15 7.35 -0.05
CA ALA A 57 1.13 6.32 -0.29
C ALA A 57 -0.01 6.37 0.75
N LEU A 58 0.31 6.67 2.00
CA LEU A 58 -0.69 6.86 3.05
C LEU A 58 -1.56 8.12 2.84
N ASP A 59 -0.94 9.23 2.44
CA ASP A 59 -1.70 10.45 2.10
C ASP A 59 -2.61 10.23 0.88
N ALA A 60 -2.17 9.43 -0.09
CA ALA A 60 -2.96 9.06 -1.26
C ALA A 60 -4.21 8.27 -0.83
N LEU A 61 -4.06 7.28 0.05
CA LEU A 61 -5.18 6.53 0.62
C LEU A 61 -6.15 7.45 1.38
N ARG A 62 -5.62 8.36 2.20
CA ARG A 62 -6.45 9.32 2.94
C ARG A 62 -7.26 10.21 2.02
N LYS A 63 -6.64 10.83 1.02
CA LYS A 63 -7.32 11.70 0.05
C LYS A 63 -8.34 10.94 -0.80
N ALA A 64 -8.15 9.63 -1.00
CA ALA A 64 -9.05 8.80 -1.77
C ALA A 64 -10.31 8.39 -0.98
N ILE A 65 -10.12 7.96 0.26
CA ILE A 65 -11.18 7.42 1.14
C ILE A 65 -11.93 8.57 1.83
N ASP A 66 -11.19 9.55 2.33
CA ASP A 66 -11.70 10.63 3.16
C ASP A 66 -11.13 11.99 2.70
N PRO A 67 -11.61 12.51 1.56
CA PRO A 67 -11.15 13.79 1.02
C PRO A 67 -11.48 14.98 1.93
N ASN A 68 -12.45 14.85 2.84
CA ASN A 68 -12.87 15.90 3.77
C ASN A 68 -12.14 15.84 5.12
N ASN A 69 -11.30 14.82 5.34
CA ASN A 69 -10.57 14.60 6.58
C ASN A 69 -11.48 14.45 7.82
N GLU A 70 -12.62 13.78 7.65
CA GLU A 70 -13.62 13.49 8.68
C GLU A 70 -13.28 12.24 9.51
N LEU A 71 -12.46 11.34 8.95
CA LEU A 71 -11.95 10.14 9.61
C LEU A 71 -10.66 10.44 10.37
N ASN A 72 -10.53 9.81 11.54
CA ASN A 72 -9.28 9.76 12.26
C ASN A 72 -8.37 8.66 11.69
N ASP A 73 -7.10 8.68 12.10
CA ASP A 73 -6.08 7.81 11.54
C ASP A 73 -6.36 6.33 11.82
N ALA A 74 -6.91 6.01 13.00
CA ALA A 74 -7.31 4.64 13.36
C ALA A 74 -8.40 4.08 12.43
N LYS A 75 -9.48 4.84 12.18
CA LYS A 75 -10.55 4.40 11.26
C LYS A 75 -10.08 4.29 9.83
N LEU A 76 -9.17 5.18 9.41
CA LEU A 76 -8.56 5.10 8.09
C LEU A 76 -7.72 3.82 7.96
N ALA A 77 -6.92 3.51 8.99
CA ALA A 77 -6.10 2.31 9.03
C ALA A 77 -6.97 1.04 9.06
N GLU A 78 -8.04 1.01 9.85
CA GLU A 78 -9.04 -0.06 9.89
C GLU A 78 -9.69 -0.27 8.51
N THR A 79 -10.07 0.82 7.83
CA THR A 79 -10.68 0.78 6.49
C THR A 79 -9.73 0.19 5.44
N CYS A 80 -8.42 0.44 5.56
CA CYS A 80 -7.41 -0.04 4.60
C CYS A 80 -6.88 -1.44 4.94
N PHE A 81 -6.64 -1.71 6.22
CA PHE A 81 -5.83 -2.84 6.67
C PHE A 81 -6.56 -3.80 7.63
N GLY A 82 -7.82 -3.49 7.98
CA GLY A 82 -8.67 -4.31 8.86
C GLY A 82 -8.51 -4.02 10.36
N ASP A 83 -9.21 -4.78 11.19
CA ASP A 83 -9.32 -4.54 12.64
C ASP A 83 -7.98 -4.57 13.39
N ASP A 84 -6.97 -5.26 12.87
CA ASP A 84 -5.63 -5.37 13.48
C ASP A 84 -4.70 -4.18 13.11
N ALA A 85 -5.21 -3.17 12.40
CA ALA A 85 -4.39 -2.06 11.90
C ALA A 85 -3.76 -1.20 13.01
N ASP A 86 -4.40 -1.10 14.17
CA ASP A 86 -3.91 -0.32 15.32
C ASP A 86 -2.65 -0.96 15.98
N ASP A 87 -2.45 -2.27 15.79
CA ASP A 87 -1.32 -3.01 16.35
C ASP A 87 -0.15 -3.20 15.36
N HIS A 88 -0.33 -2.77 14.11
CA HIS A 88 0.62 -3.01 13.03
C HIS A 88 1.24 -1.70 12.48
N ASP A 89 2.52 -1.49 12.80
CA ASP A 89 3.34 -0.46 12.16
C ASP A 89 3.75 -0.94 10.75
N PHE A 90 2.89 -0.67 9.75
CA PHE A 90 3.14 -1.10 8.37
C PHE A 90 4.34 -0.36 7.78
N SER A 91 5.28 -1.11 7.20
CA SER A 91 6.43 -0.51 6.55
C SER A 91 5.99 0.36 5.37
N ALA A 92 6.74 1.43 5.07
CA ALA A 92 6.46 2.27 3.91
C ALA A 92 6.38 1.45 2.61
N ARG A 93 7.20 0.39 2.51
CA ARG A 93 7.21 -0.51 1.35
C ARG A 93 5.92 -1.32 1.24
N TYR A 94 5.37 -1.77 2.36
CA TYR A 94 4.07 -2.42 2.40
C TYR A 94 2.97 -1.48 1.88
N ILE A 95 2.90 -0.25 2.40
CA ILE A 95 1.86 0.73 2.04
C ILE A 95 1.98 1.15 0.56
N GLU A 96 3.21 1.35 0.05
CA GLU A 96 3.45 1.63 -1.37
C GLU A 96 2.92 0.50 -2.27
N SER A 97 3.24 -0.75 -1.93
CA SER A 97 2.76 -1.90 -2.69
C SER A 97 1.28 -2.13 -2.54
N PHE A 98 0.69 -1.79 -1.39
CA PHE A 98 -0.75 -1.79 -1.19
C PHE A 98 -1.45 -0.88 -2.20
N VAL A 99 -1.01 0.38 -2.30
CA VAL A 99 -1.56 1.33 -3.28
C VAL A 99 -1.38 0.80 -4.70
N LYS A 100 -0.23 0.19 -5.00
CA LYS A 100 0.04 -0.42 -6.31
C LYS A 100 -0.94 -1.56 -6.63
N GLY A 101 -1.13 -2.50 -5.71
CA GLY A 101 -2.05 -3.64 -5.89
C GLY A 101 -3.50 -3.19 -6.06
N ALA A 102 -3.91 -2.18 -5.31
CA ALA A 102 -5.23 -1.57 -5.44
C ALA A 102 -5.42 -0.87 -6.80
N GLY A 103 -4.40 -0.13 -7.24
CA GLY A 103 -4.40 0.56 -8.53
C GLY A 103 -4.43 -0.40 -9.73
N GLU A 104 -3.60 -1.44 -9.72
CA GLU A 104 -3.58 -2.44 -10.80
C GLU A 104 -4.92 -3.18 -10.92
N PHE A 105 -5.55 -3.56 -9.80
CA PHE A 105 -6.89 -4.14 -9.84
C PHE A 105 -7.90 -3.19 -10.49
N PHE A 106 -7.87 -1.92 -10.10
CA PHE A 106 -8.78 -0.93 -10.66
C PHE A 106 -8.60 -0.75 -12.18
N GLU A 107 -7.35 -0.75 -12.67
CA GLU A 107 -7.05 -0.70 -14.10
C GLU A 107 -7.53 -1.95 -14.87
N GLU A 108 -7.51 -3.12 -14.23
CA GLU A 108 -8.04 -4.36 -14.81
C GLU A 108 -9.57 -4.34 -14.97
N ILE A 109 -10.29 -3.83 -13.97
CA ILE A 109 -11.77 -3.80 -13.98
C ILE A 109 -12.35 -2.58 -14.69
N GLU A 110 -11.58 -1.50 -14.80
CA GLU A 110 -11.93 -0.29 -15.53
C GLU A 110 -10.89 -0.04 -16.63
N PRO A 111 -10.88 -0.88 -17.69
CA PRO A 111 -9.98 -0.68 -18.80
C PRO A 111 -10.25 0.70 -19.39
N ALA A 112 -9.20 1.52 -19.47
CA ALA A 112 -9.28 2.85 -20.05
C ALA A 112 -10.02 2.76 -21.38
N ILE A 113 -11.17 3.44 -21.50
CA ILE A 113 -11.90 3.53 -22.75
C ILE A 113 -10.93 4.17 -23.75
N PRO A 114 -10.49 3.47 -24.81
CA PRO A 114 -9.68 4.11 -25.83
C PRO A 114 -10.56 5.17 -26.49
N PHE A 115 -10.12 6.42 -26.39
CA PHE A 115 -10.71 7.55 -27.13
C PHE A 115 -10.54 7.37 -28.63
#